data_AF-A0A3D0UU34-F1
#
_entry.id   AF-A0A3D0UU34-F1
#
_cell.length_a   1.000
_cell.length_b   1.000
_cell.length_c   1.000
_cell.angle_alpha   90.00
_cell.angle_beta   90.00
_cell.angle_gamma   90.00
#
_symmetry.space_group_name_H-M   'P 1'
#
loop_
_entity.id
_entity.type
_entity.pdbx_description
1 polymer ?
#
loop_
_entity_poly.entity_id
_entity_poly.type
_entity_poly.pdbx_seq_one_letter_code
_entity_poly.pdbx_strand_id
1 'polypeptide(L)'
;MFPRRKECDDINEVINICNDPETKEFFDNSDYDFDGLVIKINEDKFRDQLKETDHHPRRAVAYKFPAQLASTQIVSVDFQVGRT
;
A
#
# COMPACT_ATOMS: atom_id res chain seq x y z
N MET A 1 -19.56 2.19 3.44
CA MET A 1 -19.01 1.08 2.63
C MET A 1 -17.95 1.69 1.72
N PHE A 2 -16.67 1.61 2.08
CA PHE A 2 -15.61 2.15 1.22
C PHE A 2 -15.56 1.30 -0.06
N PRO A 3 -15.86 1.87 -1.24
CA PRO A 3 -15.77 1.09 -2.47
C PRO A 3 -14.31 0.71 -2.68
N ARG A 4 -14.04 -0.53 -3.13
CA ARG A 4 -12.68 -1.01 -3.47
C ARG A 4 -11.94 -0.13 -4.49
N ARG A 5 -12.65 0.80 -5.13
CA ARG A 5 -12.15 1.81 -6.05
C ARG A 5 -12.87 3.12 -5.77
N LYS A 6 -12.09 4.19 -5.61
CA LYS A 6 -12.57 5.57 -5.57
C LYS A 6 -11.89 6.33 -6.70
N GLU A 7 -12.67 7.09 -7.47
CA GLU A 7 -12.13 8.02 -8.46
C GLU A 7 -11.87 9.36 -7.77
N CYS A 8 -10.75 9.98 -8.13
CA CYS A 8 -10.29 11.24 -7.55
C CYS A 8 -9.94 12.18 -8.71
N ASP A 9 -10.41 13.40 -8.64
CA ASP A 9 -10.22 14.39 -9.71
C ASP A 9 -8.89 15.13 -9.58
N ASP A 10 -8.35 15.21 -8.35
CA ASP A 10 -7.10 15.90 -8.05
C ASP A 10 -6.18 15.11 -7.10
N ILE A 11 -4.89 15.41 -7.14
CA ILE A 11 -3.88 14.77 -6.29
C ILE A 11 -4.14 15.03 -4.80
N ASN A 12 -4.72 16.19 -4.43
CA ASN A 12 -5.02 16.48 -3.03
C ASN A 12 -6.05 15.52 -2.45
N GLU A 13 -7.04 15.09 -3.25
CA GLU A 13 -8.01 14.09 -2.81
C GLU A 13 -7.35 12.73 -2.54
N VAL A 14 -6.41 12.34 -3.40
CA VAL A 14 -5.63 11.11 -3.23
C VAL A 14 -4.81 11.18 -1.94
N ILE A 15 -4.11 12.29 -1.70
CA ILE A 15 -3.32 12.50 -0.49
C ILE A 15 -4.21 12.46 0.76
N ASN A 16 -5.37 13.11 0.72
CA ASN A 16 -6.32 13.10 1.82
C ASN A 16 -6.79 11.68 2.16
N ILE A 17 -7.09 10.84 1.15
CA ILE A 17 -7.46 9.43 1.37
C ILE A 17 -6.28 8.62 1.92
N CYS A 18 -5.07 8.84 1.40
CA CYS A 18 -3.89 8.10 1.84
C CYS A 18 -3.49 8.42 3.29
N ASN A 19 -3.81 9.62 3.77
CA ASN A 19 -3.53 10.08 5.13
C ASN A 19 -4.71 9.95 6.08
N ASP A 20 -5.89 9.58 5.57
CA ASP A 20 -7.09 9.44 6.37
C ASP A 20 -7.00 8.19 7.27
N PRO A 21 -7.04 8.37 8.60
CA PRO A 21 -6.97 7.25 9.53
C PRO A 21 -8.16 6.29 9.41
N GLU A 22 -9.35 6.79 9.03
CA GLU A 22 -10.53 5.94 8.84
C GLU A 22 -10.32 4.94 7.70
N THR A 23 -9.62 5.37 6.65
CA THR A 23 -9.28 4.52 5.51
C THR A 23 -8.39 3.36 5.97
N LYS A 24 -7.38 3.61 6.80
CA LYS A 24 -6.52 2.56 7.36
C LYS A 24 -7.28 1.60 8.26
N GLU A 25 -8.07 2.12 9.21
CA GLU A 25 -8.86 1.31 10.13
C GLU A 25 -9.87 0.42 9.40
N PHE A 26 -10.46 0.91 8.31
CA PHE A 26 -11.37 0.11 7.49
C PHE A 26 -10.68 -1.12 6.89
N PHE A 27 -9.42 -0.98 6.44
CA PHE A 27 -8.65 -2.10 5.90
C PHE A 27 -8.11 -3.03 6.98
N ASP A 28 -7.65 -2.49 8.12
CA ASP A 28 -7.18 -3.28 9.26
C ASP A 28 -8.30 -4.16 9.86
N ASN A 29 -9.57 -3.75 9.75
CA ASN A 29 -10.74 -4.52 10.20
C ASN A 29 -11.34 -5.43 9.11
N SER A 30 -10.69 -5.58 7.96
CA SER A 30 -11.17 -6.45 6.88
C SER A 30 -10.77 -7.90 7.10
N ASP A 31 -11.51 -8.85 6.50
CA ASP A 31 -11.17 -10.29 6.53
C ASP A 31 -9.88 -10.64 5.76
N TYR A 32 -9.22 -9.65 5.14
CA TYR A 32 -8.03 -9.81 4.32
C TYR A 32 -6.94 -8.83 4.73
N ASP A 33 -5.69 -9.27 4.62
CA ASP A 33 -4.53 -8.42 4.86
C ASP A 33 -4.32 -7.45 3.69
N PHE A 34 -4.33 -6.14 3.98
CA PHE A 34 -4.01 -5.09 3.04
C PHE A 34 -2.73 -4.36 3.45
N ASP A 35 -1.72 -4.33 2.57
CA ASP A 35 -0.44 -3.64 2.80
C ASP A 35 -0.49 -2.15 2.37
N GLY A 36 -1.60 -1.69 1.78
CA GLY A 36 -1.73 -0.33 1.28
C GLY A 36 -2.75 -0.13 0.16
N LEU A 37 -2.61 1.01 -0.52
CA LEU A 37 -3.42 1.45 -1.65
C LEU A 37 -2.63 1.42 -2.96
N VAL A 38 -3.32 1.27 -4.09
CA VAL A 38 -2.72 1.43 -5.42
C VAL A 38 -3.34 2.64 -6.09
N ILE A 39 -2.51 3.65 -6.35
CA ILE A 39 -2.91 4.86 -7.06
C ILE A 39 -2.63 4.63 -8.53
N LYS A 40 -3.65 4.76 -9.39
CA LYS A 40 -3.50 4.64 -10.85
C LYS A 40 -4.08 5.85 -11.57
N ILE A 41 -3.46 6.23 -12.67
CA ILE A 41 -4.07 7.16 -13.62
C ILE A 41 -5.20 6.43 -14.38
N ASN A 42 -6.39 7.04 -14.41
CA ASN A 42 -7.58 6.42 -14.99
C ASN A 42 -7.63 6.53 -16.52
N GLU A 43 -7.14 7.63 -17.10
CA GLU A 43 -7.26 7.86 -18.54
C GLU A 43 -6.33 6.96 -19.36
N ASP A 44 -6.88 6.30 -20.38
CA ASP A 44 -6.12 5.41 -21.26
C ASP A 44 -5.06 6.14 -22.10
N LYS A 45 -5.27 7.43 -22.41
CA LYS A 45 -4.32 8.24 -23.19
C LYS A 45 -2.93 8.29 -22.56
N PHE A 46 -2.86 8.26 -21.24
CA PHE A 46 -1.59 8.28 -20.51
C PHE A 46 -0.90 6.91 -20.47
N ARG A 47 -1.59 5.81 -20.80
CA ARG A 47 -0.98 4.47 -20.81
C ARG A 47 0.12 4.39 -21.87
N ASP A 48 -0.15 4.87 -23.07
CA ASP A 48 0.81 4.83 -24.18
C ASP A 48 1.93 5.88 -24.02
N GLN A 49 1.61 7.01 -23.37
CA GLN A 49 2.56 8.10 -23.15
C GLN A 49 3.57 7.79 -22.04
N LEU A 50 3.08 7.29 -20.89
CA LEU A 50 3.93 7.02 -19.73
C LEU A 50 4.74 5.74 -19.88
N LYS A 51 4.26 4.79 -20.69
CA LYS A 51 4.89 3.48 -20.93
C LYS A 51 5.18 2.73 -19.62
N GLU A 52 5.93 1.65 -19.73
CA GLU A 52 6.34 0.82 -18.59
C GLU A 52 7.87 0.79 -18.54
N THR A 53 8.41 0.61 -17.34
CA THR A 53 9.82 0.20 -17.16
C THR A 53 9.89 -1.32 -17.23
N ASP A 54 11.09 -1.89 -17.32
CA ASP A 54 11.29 -3.36 -17.38
C ASP A 54 10.61 -4.13 -16.23
N HIS A 55 10.37 -3.47 -15.08
CA HIS A 55 9.82 -4.12 -13.89
C HIS A 55 8.50 -3.51 -13.39
N HIS A 56 8.20 -2.25 -13.72
CA HIS A 56 7.04 -1.54 -13.17
C HIS A 56 6.36 -0.57 -14.16
N PRO A 57 5.01 -0.51 -14.19
CA PRO A 57 4.28 0.48 -14.97
C PRO A 57 4.41 1.88 -14.35
N ARG A 58 4.70 2.91 -15.15
CA ARG A 58 4.86 4.29 -14.63
C ARG A 58 3.54 4.96 -14.21
N ARG A 59 2.42 4.42 -14.65
CA ARG A 59 1.06 4.96 -14.43
C ARG A 59 0.43 4.57 -13.11
N ALA A 60 1.08 3.70 -12.33
CA ALA A 60 0.54 3.20 -11.08
C ALA A 60 1.64 3.11 -10.03
N VAL A 61 1.30 3.49 -8.79
CA VAL A 61 2.21 3.46 -7.64
C VAL A 61 1.49 2.81 -6.48
N ALA A 62 2.19 1.90 -5.79
CA ALA A 62 1.71 1.30 -4.56
C ALA A 62 2.10 2.22 -3.38
N TYR A 63 1.09 2.76 -2.69
CA TYR A 63 1.23 3.48 -1.45
C TYR A 63 1.04 2.50 -0.29
N LYS A 64 2.13 2.17 0.40
CA LYS A 64 2.09 1.24 1.54
C LYS A 64 1.73 1.97 2.83
N PHE A 65 0.91 1.34 3.67
CA PHE A 65 0.61 1.89 4.99
C PHE A 65 1.86 1.86 5.87
N PRO A 66 1.99 2.80 6.82
CA PRO A 66 3.09 2.79 7.77
C PRO A 66 3.05 1.49 8.56
N ALA A 67 4.17 0.76 8.54
CA ALA A 67 4.34 -0.49 9.26
C ALA A 67 4.06 -0.27 10.75
N GLN A 68 3.33 -1.21 11.38
CA GLN A 68 3.18 -1.21 12.82
C GLN A 68 4.55 -1.51 13.44
N LEU A 69 5.10 -0.53 14.14
CA LEU A 69 6.36 -0.68 14.86
C LEU A 69 6.04 -1.07 16.30
N ALA A 70 6.54 -2.23 16.72
CA ALA A 70 6.49 -2.68 18.11
C ALA A 70 7.91 -2.77 18.66
N SER A 71 8.14 -2.20 19.84
CA SER A 71 9.39 -2.39 20.58
C SER A 71 9.19 -3.49 21.61
N THR A 72 10.16 -4.39 21.72
CA THR A 72 10.17 -5.46 22.71
C THR A 72 11.58 -5.67 23.26
N GLN A 73 11.68 -6.27 24.45
CA GLN A 73 12.96 -6.58 25.07
C GLN A 73 13.41 -7.97 24.64
N ILE A 74 14.67 -8.10 24.24
CA ILE A 74 15.30 -9.40 23.98
C ILE A 74 15.56 -10.07 25.33
N VAL A 75 14.85 -11.16 25.62
CA VAL A 75 14.99 -11.90 26.90
C VAL A 75 16.14 -12.91 26.85
N SER A 76 16.33 -13.59 25.72
CA SER A 76 17.40 -14.58 25.53
C SER A 76 17.64 -14.84 24.04
N VAL A 77 18.77 -15.45 23.71
CA VAL A 77 19.14 -15.84 22.34
C VAL A 77 19.54 -17.31 22.36
N ASP A 78 18.75 -18.14 21.69
CA ASP A 78 19.03 -19.56 21.49
C ASP A 78 19.75 -19.79 20.16
N PHE A 79 20.74 -20.69 20.17
CA PHE A 79 21.49 -21.05 18.96
C PHE A 79 21.01 -22.41 18.44
N GLN A 80 20.42 -22.43 17.25
CA GLN A 80 20.06 -23.67 16.54
C GLN A 80 21.17 -24.08 15.58
N VAL A 81 21.58 -25.36 15.64
CA VAL A 81 22.45 -25.98 14.64
C VAL A 81 21.58 -26.72 13.63
N GLY A 82 21.75 -26.39 12.34
CA GLY A 82 21.05 -27.03 11.23
C GLY A 82 21.45 -28.49 11.04
N ARG A 83 20.74 -29.22 10.19
CA ARG A 83 20.90 -30.67 9.99
C ARG A 83 22.16 -31.11 9.22
N THR A 84 23.16 -30.25 9.02
CA THR A 84 24.44 -30.67 8.40
C THR A 84 25.37 -31.27 9.42
#